data_AF-A0A9P9LCY1-F1
#
_entry.id   AF-A0A9P9LCY1-F1
#
_cell.length_a   1.000
_cell.length_b   1.000
_cell.length_c   1.000
_cell.angle_alpha   90.00
_cell.angle_beta   90.00
_cell.angle_gamma   90.00
#
_symmetry.space_group_name_H-M   'P 1'
#
loop_
_entity.id
_entity.type
_entity.pdbx_description
1 polymer ?
#
loop_
_entity_poly.entity_id
_entity_poly.type
_entity_poly.pdbx_seq_one_letter_code
_entity_poly.pdbx_strand_id
1 'polypeptide(L)'
;MMSQAHATRQPLGAVQNRNRVNARTAPIRSAALKQAINNMDATRLRLYLHHYCGINPEMRQDLERDLLVKGKDVDRYHRDTDSENDAESEIESSEEEDDEDTTDKEREKPIPLGDEEFAPKYAECENCNEQFDISSNDTRECHWHSGEKELDYDGDFWADHDEDCHGDPASFEDDSDFGGGFIWPCCKSDGNNPGCKTTKHKAPVNVIQVAGSNKRRAEEELEGPDCARQRL
;
A
#
# COMPACT_ATOMS: atom_id res chain seq x y z
N MET A 1 73.03 61.42 15.76
CA MET A 1 71.86 61.35 16.65
C MET A 1 70.70 60.80 15.85
N MET A 2 70.26 59.59 16.21
CA MET A 2 69.17 58.85 15.58
C MET A 2 67.83 59.50 15.91
N SER A 3 66.90 59.54 14.97
CA SER A 3 65.48 59.37 15.29
C SER A 3 64.73 58.89 14.05
N GLN A 4 64.36 57.61 14.08
CA GLN A 4 63.66 56.89 13.02
C GLN A 4 62.16 57.20 13.09
N ALA A 5 61.54 57.34 11.92
CA ALA A 5 60.12 57.55 11.76
C ALA A 5 59.33 56.31 12.22
N HIS A 6 58.43 56.49 13.19
CA HIS A 6 57.47 55.46 13.59
C HIS A 6 56.21 55.57 12.74
N ALA A 7 56.01 54.58 11.87
CA ALA A 7 54.75 54.35 11.15
C ALA A 7 53.73 53.69 12.10
N THR A 8 52.63 54.38 12.37
CA THR A 8 51.52 53.87 13.18
C THR A 8 50.75 52.81 12.39
N ARG A 9 50.82 51.54 12.82
CA ARG A 9 50.03 50.44 12.24
C ARG A 9 48.58 50.56 12.68
N GLN A 10 47.65 50.50 11.72
CA GLN A 10 46.22 50.34 11.98
C GLN A 10 45.91 48.92 12.50
N PRO A 11 44.92 48.74 13.38
CA PRO A 11 44.55 47.43 13.91
C PRO A 11 43.89 46.56 12.83
N LEU A 12 44.30 45.30 12.78
CA LEU A 12 43.77 44.26 11.89
C LEU A 12 42.26 44.08 12.16
N GLY A 13 41.44 44.43 11.17
CA GLY A 13 40.01 44.11 11.19
C GLY A 13 39.80 42.60 11.31
N ALA A 14 38.86 42.20 12.16
CA ALA A 14 38.50 40.81 12.38
C ALA A 14 38.10 40.13 11.06
N VAL A 15 38.89 39.14 10.64
CA VAL A 15 38.57 38.26 9.51
C VAL A 15 37.41 37.36 9.95
N GLN A 16 36.20 37.68 9.49
CA GLN A 16 35.06 36.78 9.65
C GLN A 16 35.26 35.57 8.73
N ASN A 17 35.77 34.47 9.30
CA ASN A 17 35.82 33.18 8.63
C ASN A 17 34.39 32.73 8.30
N ARG A 18 34.05 32.81 7.00
CA ARG A 18 32.83 32.24 6.42
C ARG A 18 32.91 30.71 6.41
N ASN A 19 32.68 30.08 7.54
CA ASN A 19 32.20 28.70 7.55
C ASN A 19 30.68 28.73 7.31
N ARG A 20 30.29 28.86 6.04
CA ARG A 20 28.94 28.49 5.61
C ARG A 20 28.87 26.97 5.69
N VAL A 21 28.42 26.48 6.83
CA VAL A 21 27.89 25.13 6.97
C VAL A 21 26.82 24.98 5.89
N ASN A 22 26.99 24.01 5.00
CA ASN A 22 26.03 23.63 3.97
C ASN A 22 24.73 23.19 4.66
N ALA A 23 23.87 24.15 5.00
CA ALA A 23 22.49 23.88 5.27
C ALA A 23 21.91 23.30 3.97
N ARG A 24 21.61 22.00 3.98
CA ARG A 24 20.77 21.38 2.96
C ARG A 24 19.47 22.18 2.94
N THR A 25 19.36 23.12 2.01
CA THR A 25 18.15 23.92 1.83
C THR A 25 17.04 22.95 1.48
N ALA A 26 16.08 22.80 2.39
CA ALA A 26 14.86 22.06 2.12
C ALA A 26 14.24 22.60 0.81
N PRO A 27 13.66 21.74 -0.04
CA PRO A 27 13.07 22.18 -1.30
C PRO A 27 12.02 23.24 -1.00
N ILE A 28 12.26 24.46 -1.49
CA ILE A 28 11.41 25.63 -1.27
C ILE A 28 10.18 25.46 -2.16
N ARG A 29 9.19 24.70 -1.68
CA ARG A 29 7.86 24.68 -2.30
C ARG A 29 7.13 25.94 -1.83
N SER A 30 6.68 26.78 -2.76
CA SER A 30 5.87 27.96 -2.43
C SER A 30 4.57 27.52 -1.75
N ALA A 31 4.05 28.36 -0.84
CA ALA A 31 2.77 28.09 -0.18
C ALA A 31 1.62 27.92 -1.20
N ALA A 32 1.65 28.73 -2.27
CA ALA A 32 0.69 28.64 -3.37
C ALA A 32 0.73 27.27 -4.07
N LEU A 33 1.92 26.71 -4.32
CA LEU A 33 2.05 25.38 -4.92
C LEU A 33 1.53 24.28 -4.00
N LYS A 34 1.83 24.34 -2.70
CA LYS A 34 1.31 23.38 -1.72
C LYS A 34 -0.23 23.37 -1.70
N GLN A 35 -0.83 24.56 -1.68
CA GLN A 35 -2.29 24.70 -1.71
C GLN A 35 -2.90 24.16 -3.01
N ALA A 36 -2.27 24.42 -4.16
CA ALA A 36 -2.73 23.91 -5.44
C ALA A 36 -2.70 22.36 -5.50
N ILE A 37 -1.68 21.73 -4.91
CA ILE A 37 -1.58 20.27 -4.83
C ILE A 37 -2.67 19.70 -3.92
N ASN A 38 -2.88 20.29 -2.73
CA ASN A 38 -3.87 19.79 -1.78
C ASN A 38 -5.32 19.92 -2.28
N ASN A 39 -5.59 20.90 -3.16
CA ASN A 39 -6.91 21.10 -3.76
C ASN A 39 -7.12 20.30 -5.06
N MET A 40 -6.09 19.58 -5.53
CA MET A 40 -6.16 18.80 -6.75
C MET A 40 -6.85 17.46 -6.50
N ASP A 41 -7.62 16.98 -7.48
CA ASP A 41 -8.23 15.65 -7.41
C ASP A 41 -7.18 14.53 -7.54
N ALA A 42 -7.51 13.36 -6.99
CA ALA A 42 -6.60 12.22 -6.96
C ALA A 42 -6.22 11.70 -8.36
N THR A 43 -7.13 11.77 -9.34
CA THR A 43 -6.87 11.32 -10.71
C THR A 43 -5.79 12.17 -11.36
N ARG A 44 -5.91 13.49 -11.21
CA ARG A 44 -4.92 14.43 -11.72
C ARG A 44 -3.58 14.31 -11.02
N LEU A 45 -3.57 14.09 -9.70
CA LEU A 45 -2.34 13.83 -8.96
C LEU A 45 -1.61 12.58 -9.49
N ARG A 46 -2.35 11.48 -9.72
CA ARG A 46 -1.79 10.25 -10.32
C ARG A 46 -1.20 10.49 -11.71
N LEU A 47 -1.88 11.27 -12.56
CA LEU A 47 -1.36 11.60 -13.90
C LEU A 47 -0.02 12.34 -13.85
N TYR A 48 0.11 13.34 -12.96
CA TYR A 48 1.38 14.03 -12.76
C TYR A 48 2.45 13.10 -12.20
N LEU A 49 2.09 12.22 -11.26
CA LEU A 49 3.03 11.26 -10.69
C LEU A 49 3.59 10.34 -11.78
N HIS A 50 2.74 9.74 -12.61
CA HIS A 50 3.18 8.91 -13.75
C HIS A 50 4.06 9.69 -14.72
N HIS A 51 3.67 10.94 -15.06
CA HIS A 51 4.46 11.79 -15.94
C HIS A 51 5.87 12.05 -15.40
N TYR A 52 6.00 12.42 -14.12
CA TYR A 52 7.30 12.70 -13.50
C TYR A 52 8.13 11.44 -13.26
N CYS A 53 7.51 10.28 -13.01
CA CYS A 53 8.23 8.99 -12.96
C CYS A 53 8.88 8.64 -14.30
N GLY A 54 8.24 9.00 -15.42
CA GLY A 54 8.81 8.78 -16.76
C GLY A 54 9.98 9.69 -17.10
N ILE A 55 10.06 10.88 -16.48
CA ILE A 55 11.09 11.89 -16.75
C ILE A 55 12.25 11.77 -15.75
N ASN A 56 11.95 11.48 -14.49
CA ASN A 56 12.93 11.49 -13.40
C ASN A 56 13.16 10.06 -12.84
N PRO A 57 14.30 9.43 -13.18
CA PRO A 57 14.58 8.07 -12.73
C PRO A 57 14.83 7.96 -11.22
N GLU A 58 15.37 9.00 -10.57
CA GLU A 58 15.60 8.99 -9.12
C GLU A 58 14.25 8.98 -8.38
N MET A 59 13.31 9.84 -8.81
CA MET A 59 11.96 9.88 -8.25
C MET A 59 11.23 8.54 -8.44
N ARG A 60 11.39 7.91 -9.61
CA ARG A 60 10.82 6.59 -9.87
C ARG A 60 11.38 5.54 -8.91
N GLN A 61 12.70 5.49 -8.71
CA GLN A 61 13.33 4.53 -7.79
C GLN A 61 12.89 4.75 -6.34
N ASP A 62 12.74 6.01 -5.93
CA ASP A 62 12.22 6.34 -4.60
C ASP A 62 10.78 5.84 -4.43
N LEU A 63 9.92 6.04 -5.42
CA LEU A 63 8.53 5.57 -5.37
C LEU A 63 8.43 4.05 -5.46
N GLU A 64 9.25 3.38 -6.27
CA GLU A 64 9.31 1.91 -6.32
C GLU A 64 9.71 1.34 -4.96
N ARG A 65 10.69 1.94 -4.27
CA ARG A 65 11.10 1.53 -2.92
C ARG A 65 10.00 1.78 -1.88
N ASP A 66 9.28 2.89 -1.98
CA ASP A 66 8.35 3.33 -0.94
C ASP A 66 6.93 2.76 -1.13
N LEU A 67 6.54 2.43 -2.37
CA LEU A 67 5.18 1.98 -2.73
C LEU A 67 5.11 0.51 -3.16
N LEU A 68 6.23 -0.19 -3.34
CA LEU A 68 6.26 -1.61 -3.66
C LEU A 68 6.93 -2.42 -2.55
N VAL A 69 6.42 -3.63 -2.33
CA VAL A 69 6.93 -4.60 -1.36
C VAL A 69 7.25 -5.89 -2.08
N LYS A 70 8.38 -6.53 -1.76
CA LYS A 70 8.73 -7.84 -2.33
C LYS A 70 7.86 -8.95 -1.73
N GLY A 71 7.59 -10.01 -2.50
CA GLY A 71 6.75 -11.13 -2.08
C GLY A 71 7.16 -11.76 -0.75
N LYS A 72 8.46 -11.92 -0.53
CA LYS A 72 9.02 -12.43 0.72
C LYS A 72 8.75 -11.56 1.96
N ASP A 73 8.50 -10.27 1.74
CA ASP A 73 8.27 -9.27 2.80
C ASP A 73 6.76 -9.01 2.99
N VAL A 74 5.88 -9.75 2.28
CA VAL A 74 4.42 -9.64 2.44
C VAL A 74 3.97 -10.53 3.58
N ASP A 75 3.27 -9.95 4.55
CA ASP A 75 2.62 -10.69 5.62
C ASP A 75 1.27 -11.22 5.15
N ARG A 76 1.25 -12.51 4.81
CA ARG A 76 0.09 -13.16 4.20
C ARG A 76 -0.97 -13.47 5.26
N TYR A 77 -2.22 -13.24 4.90
CA TYR A 77 -3.36 -13.72 5.67
C TYR A 77 -3.41 -15.25 5.61
N HIS A 78 -3.18 -15.92 6.74
CA HIS A 78 -3.39 -17.35 6.88
C HIS A 78 -4.81 -17.61 7.38
N ARG A 79 -5.63 -18.27 6.54
CA ARG A 79 -7.03 -18.59 6.83
C ARG A 79 -7.21 -19.41 8.12
N ASP A 80 -6.19 -20.16 8.52
CA ASP A 80 -6.23 -21.03 9.70
C ASP A 80 -5.96 -20.29 11.03
N THR A 81 -5.66 -18.98 10.98
CA THR A 81 -5.47 -18.14 12.17
C THR A 81 -6.78 -17.60 12.76
N ASP A 82 -7.95 -18.00 12.21
CA ASP A 82 -9.28 -17.56 12.66
C ASP A 82 -9.72 -18.11 14.03
N SER A 83 -8.81 -18.70 14.83
CA SER A 83 -9.12 -19.15 16.19
C SER A 83 -7.91 -19.04 17.13
N GLU A 84 -7.63 -17.84 17.62
CA GLU A 84 -6.76 -17.69 18.80
C GLU A 84 -7.57 -17.95 20.08
N ASN A 85 -7.83 -19.23 20.35
CA ASN A 85 -7.90 -19.71 21.73
C ASN A 85 -6.67 -20.62 21.93
N ASP A 86 -5.60 -20.02 22.43
CA ASP A 86 -4.36 -20.61 22.98
C ASP A 86 -4.03 -22.05 22.59
N ALA A 87 -3.05 -22.22 21.69
CA ALA A 87 -1.86 -23.06 21.90
C ALA A 87 -0.99 -23.06 20.62
N GLU A 88 0.16 -22.40 20.73
CA GLU A 88 1.43 -22.70 20.05
C GLU A 88 1.40 -23.96 19.15
N SER A 89 1.41 -23.78 17.83
CA SER A 89 1.87 -24.84 16.92
C SER A 89 2.57 -24.22 15.73
N GLU A 90 3.90 -24.22 15.78
CA GLU A 90 4.74 -24.08 14.60
C GLU A 90 4.44 -25.25 13.66
N ILE A 91 4.05 -24.96 12.41
CA ILE A 91 3.92 -25.98 11.37
C ILE A 91 4.80 -25.58 10.20
N GLU A 92 5.78 -26.44 9.96
CA GLU A 92 6.76 -26.39 8.89
C GLU A 92 6.10 -26.40 7.51
N SER A 93 6.63 -25.53 6.64
CA SER A 93 6.36 -25.50 5.20
C SER A 93 6.70 -26.85 4.57
N SER A 94 5.69 -27.57 4.09
CA SER A 94 5.86 -28.76 3.25
C SER A 94 5.66 -28.37 1.78
N GLU A 95 6.74 -28.46 1.02
CA GLU A 95 6.74 -28.43 -0.45
C GLU A 95 6.24 -29.79 -0.96
N GLU A 96 5.22 -29.81 -1.83
CA GLU A 96 5.06 -30.89 -2.83
C GLU A 96 4.51 -30.33 -4.15
N GLU A 97 4.96 -30.99 -5.22
CA GLU A 97 5.02 -30.56 -6.62
C GLU A 97 3.78 -30.92 -7.48
N ASP A 98 3.70 -30.24 -8.62
CA ASP A 98 3.14 -30.63 -9.94
C ASP A 98 1.68 -31.12 -10.10
N ASP A 99 0.90 -30.34 -10.89
CA ASP A 99 -0.01 -30.92 -11.89
C ASP A 99 -0.18 -29.94 -13.08
N GLU A 100 0.14 -30.42 -14.29
CA GLU A 100 -0.04 -29.74 -15.57
C GLU A 100 -1.50 -29.84 -16.03
N ASP A 101 -2.24 -28.73 -16.07
CA ASP A 101 -3.42 -28.65 -16.95
C ASP A 101 -3.56 -27.26 -17.61
N THR A 102 -3.35 -27.28 -18.92
CA THR A 102 -3.45 -26.16 -19.83
C THR A 102 -4.91 -25.78 -20.08
N THR A 103 -5.39 -24.74 -19.41
CA THR A 103 -6.45 -23.88 -19.96
C THR A 103 -6.12 -22.40 -19.69
N ASP A 104 -5.69 -21.71 -20.74
CA ASP A 104 -5.51 -20.25 -20.81
C ASP A 104 -6.84 -19.51 -20.53
N LYS A 105 -7.15 -19.36 -19.26
CA LYS A 105 -7.84 -18.18 -18.75
C LYS A 105 -6.79 -17.43 -17.97
N GLU A 106 -6.50 -16.19 -18.34
CA GLU A 106 -5.71 -15.26 -17.54
C GLU A 106 -6.41 -15.12 -16.18
N ARG A 107 -6.10 -16.03 -15.26
CA ARG A 107 -6.55 -15.97 -13.87
C ARG A 107 -5.68 -14.91 -13.24
N GLU A 108 -6.31 -13.84 -12.78
CA GLU A 108 -5.70 -12.80 -11.94
C GLU A 108 -4.86 -13.51 -10.86
N LYS A 109 -3.53 -13.41 -10.99
CA LYS A 109 -2.62 -14.14 -10.10
C LYS A 109 -2.63 -13.47 -8.73
N PRO A 110 -2.73 -14.26 -7.63
CA PRO A 110 -2.68 -13.79 -6.25
C PRO A 110 -1.54 -12.82 -5.93
N ILE A 111 -1.65 -12.20 -4.74
CA ILE A 111 -0.53 -11.64 -3.94
C ILE A 111 0.78 -12.36 -4.30
N PRO A 112 1.90 -11.64 -4.47
CA PRO A 112 3.14 -12.13 -5.06
C PRO A 112 3.43 -13.54 -4.59
N LEU A 113 3.37 -14.47 -5.54
CA LEU A 113 3.57 -15.88 -5.26
C LEU A 113 5.05 -16.16 -5.07
N GLY A 114 5.89 -15.44 -5.83
CA GLY A 114 7.34 -15.50 -5.74
C GLY A 114 7.96 -14.44 -4.84
N ASP A 115 9.05 -14.82 -4.17
CA ASP A 115 9.82 -13.95 -3.27
C ASP A 115 10.39 -12.68 -3.95
N GLU A 116 10.63 -12.75 -5.25
CA GLU A 116 11.18 -11.65 -6.07
C GLU A 116 10.13 -10.84 -6.84
N GLU A 117 8.84 -11.20 -6.70
CA GLU A 117 7.73 -10.42 -7.26
C GLU A 117 7.39 -9.22 -6.36
N PHE A 118 6.86 -8.13 -6.94
CA PHE A 118 6.59 -6.88 -6.21
C PHE A 118 5.11 -6.54 -6.11
N ALA A 119 4.53 -6.47 -4.92
CA ALA A 119 3.15 -6.02 -4.69
C ALA A 119 3.06 -4.52 -4.38
N PRO A 120 1.90 -3.89 -4.65
CA PRO A 120 1.57 -2.60 -4.05
C PRO A 120 1.61 -2.68 -2.53
N LYS A 121 2.29 -1.74 -1.88
CA LYS A 121 2.45 -1.70 -0.42
C LYS A 121 1.12 -1.59 0.34
N TYR A 122 0.15 -0.89 -0.22
CA TYR A 122 -1.14 -0.67 0.42
C TYR A 122 -2.24 -1.43 -0.31
N ALA A 123 -3.10 -2.10 0.45
CA ALA A 123 -4.27 -2.83 -0.03
C ALA A 123 -5.51 -2.44 0.79
N GLU A 124 -6.69 -2.66 0.23
CA GLU A 124 -7.97 -2.52 0.94
C GLU A 124 -8.39 -3.88 1.49
N CYS A 125 -8.83 -3.97 2.73
CA CYS A 125 -9.21 -5.23 3.36
C CYS A 125 -10.59 -5.71 2.88
N GLU A 126 -10.73 -6.97 2.47
CA GLU A 126 -12.02 -7.54 2.05
C GLU A 126 -13.06 -7.64 3.17
N ASN A 127 -12.63 -7.63 4.44
CA ASN A 127 -13.53 -7.81 5.58
C ASN A 127 -14.01 -6.47 6.18
N CYS A 128 -13.11 -5.48 6.31
CA CYS A 128 -13.42 -4.19 6.95
C CYS A 128 -13.34 -2.99 5.99
N ASN A 129 -12.89 -3.18 4.75
CA ASN A 129 -12.71 -2.13 3.73
C ASN A 129 -11.73 -1.01 4.11
N GLU A 130 -10.93 -1.21 5.15
CA GLU A 130 -9.87 -0.27 5.51
C GLU A 130 -8.59 -0.52 4.70
N GLN A 131 -7.87 0.57 4.39
CA GLN A 131 -6.56 0.47 3.75
C GLN A 131 -5.50 0.10 4.78
N PHE A 132 -4.67 -0.89 4.46
CA PHE A 132 -3.60 -1.37 5.33
C PHE A 132 -2.29 -1.61 4.56
N ASP A 133 -1.18 -1.68 5.29
CA ASP A 133 0.15 -1.98 4.76
C ASP A 133 0.36 -3.49 4.72
N ILE A 134 0.56 -4.07 3.54
CA ILE A 134 0.70 -5.53 3.39
C ILE A 134 2.01 -6.06 3.99
N SER A 135 2.99 -5.19 4.28
CA SER A 135 4.24 -5.57 4.94
C SER A 135 4.16 -5.52 6.47
N SER A 136 3.06 -4.99 7.02
CA SER A 136 2.83 -4.82 8.45
C SER A 136 1.35 -5.08 8.74
N ASN A 137 0.98 -6.35 8.86
CA ASN A 137 -0.40 -6.81 9.01
C ASN A 137 -0.54 -7.62 10.29
N ASP A 138 -0.67 -6.92 11.41
CA ASP A 138 -0.64 -7.57 12.71
C ASP A 138 -1.93 -8.36 12.97
N THR A 139 -1.78 -9.49 13.67
CA THR A 139 -2.95 -10.21 14.19
C THR A 139 -3.69 -9.27 15.13
N ARG A 140 -4.97 -9.00 14.83
CA ARG A 140 -5.93 -8.20 15.61
C ARG A 140 -6.15 -6.75 15.20
N GLU A 141 -5.69 -6.33 14.03
CA GLU A 141 -6.02 -5.01 13.50
C GLU A 141 -7.36 -4.98 12.75
N CYS A 142 -7.76 -6.11 12.13
CA CYS A 142 -9.01 -6.17 11.38
C CYS A 142 -10.17 -6.62 12.26
N HIS A 143 -11.10 -5.70 12.55
CA HIS A 143 -12.38 -5.99 13.19
C HIS A 143 -13.49 -6.07 12.14
N TRP A 144 -14.27 -7.14 12.18
CA TRP A 144 -15.36 -7.34 11.23
C TRP A 144 -16.46 -8.25 11.79
N HIS A 145 -17.61 -8.22 11.11
CA HIS A 145 -18.75 -9.11 11.39
C HIS A 145 -18.94 -10.07 10.23
N SER A 146 -19.24 -11.34 10.54
CA SER A 146 -19.64 -12.29 9.50
C SER A 146 -21.16 -12.22 9.30
N GLY A 147 -21.60 -11.59 8.23
CA GLY A 147 -23.02 -11.41 7.91
C GLY A 147 -23.32 -9.95 7.55
N GLU A 148 -24.56 -9.70 7.17
CA GLU A 148 -25.07 -8.36 6.88
C GLU A 148 -25.81 -7.82 8.11
N LYS A 149 -25.88 -6.50 8.24
CA LYS A 149 -26.57 -5.85 9.35
C LYS A 149 -28.08 -5.99 9.12
N GLU A 150 -28.84 -6.25 10.18
CA GLU A 150 -30.30 -6.44 10.10
C GLU A 150 -31.02 -5.42 10.97
N LEU A 151 -32.24 -5.02 10.58
CA LEU A 151 -33.09 -4.16 11.41
C LEU A 151 -33.54 -4.92 12.67
N ASP A 152 -33.40 -4.30 13.82
CA ASP A 152 -33.89 -4.84 15.09
C ASP A 152 -35.38 -4.47 15.29
N TYR A 153 -36.26 -5.29 14.71
CA TYR A 153 -37.71 -5.16 14.88
C TYR A 153 -38.21 -5.62 16.26
N ASP A 154 -37.39 -6.37 17.00
CA ASP A 154 -37.73 -6.83 18.34
C ASP A 154 -37.41 -5.76 19.41
N GLY A 155 -36.57 -4.78 19.07
CA GLY A 155 -36.21 -3.64 19.91
C GLY A 155 -37.19 -2.47 19.85
N ASP A 156 -37.15 -1.62 20.88
CA ASP A 156 -38.00 -0.42 20.98
C ASP A 156 -37.55 0.75 20.08
N PHE A 157 -36.38 0.64 19.43
CA PHE A 157 -35.76 1.75 18.68
C PHE A 157 -36.66 2.27 17.55
N TRP A 158 -37.30 1.37 16.80
CA TRP A 158 -38.18 1.71 15.67
C TRP A 158 -39.66 1.76 16.05
N ALA A 159 -40.04 1.58 17.32
CA ALA A 159 -41.44 1.45 17.73
C ALA A 159 -42.30 2.68 17.41
N ASP A 160 -41.69 3.87 17.46
CA ASP A 160 -42.34 5.16 17.15
C ASP A 160 -42.03 5.65 15.72
N HIS A 161 -41.32 4.85 14.90
CA HIS A 161 -40.94 5.24 13.55
C HIS A 161 -42.09 5.10 12.57
N ASP A 162 -42.39 6.17 11.84
CA ASP A 162 -43.39 6.20 10.78
C ASP A 162 -42.69 6.38 9.42
N GLU A 163 -42.73 5.35 8.58
CA GLU A 163 -42.08 5.33 7.26
C GLU A 163 -42.63 6.42 6.32
N ASP A 164 -43.91 6.79 6.43
CA ASP A 164 -44.51 7.83 5.59
C ASP A 164 -43.99 9.23 5.94
N CYS A 165 -43.54 9.42 7.19
CA CYS A 165 -43.01 10.69 7.69
C CYS A 165 -41.47 10.75 7.67
N HIS A 166 -40.81 9.63 7.95
CA HIS A 166 -39.38 9.55 8.23
C HIS A 166 -38.59 8.75 7.20
N GLY A 167 -39.26 8.07 6.26
CA GLY A 167 -38.62 7.21 5.26
C GLY A 167 -38.35 5.79 5.75
N ASP A 168 -37.79 4.96 4.88
CA ASP A 168 -37.49 3.55 5.15
C ASP A 168 -36.39 3.41 6.22
N PRO A 169 -36.63 2.72 7.37
CA PRO A 169 -35.63 2.41 8.38
C PRO A 169 -34.34 1.83 7.81
N ALA A 170 -34.42 0.98 6.78
CA ALA A 170 -33.25 0.35 6.17
C ALA A 170 -32.31 1.37 5.51
N SER A 171 -32.81 2.54 5.11
CA SER A 171 -31.98 3.59 4.51
C SER A 171 -31.01 4.26 5.50
N PHE A 172 -31.16 4.00 6.81
CA PHE A 172 -30.30 4.52 7.87
C PHE A 172 -29.19 3.55 8.31
N GLU A 173 -28.96 2.45 7.59
CA GLU A 173 -28.00 1.40 7.97
C GLU A 173 -26.56 1.92 8.18
N ASP A 174 -26.14 2.86 7.34
CA ASP A 174 -24.80 3.47 7.38
C ASP A 174 -24.71 4.68 8.33
N ASP A 175 -25.82 5.09 8.95
CA ASP A 175 -25.86 6.22 9.87
C ASP A 175 -25.56 5.76 11.31
N SER A 176 -24.46 6.26 11.87
CA SER A 176 -24.03 5.94 13.23
C SER A 176 -25.03 6.33 14.30
N ASP A 177 -25.86 7.35 14.06
CA ASP A 177 -26.88 7.78 15.03
C ASP A 177 -28.03 6.76 15.13
N PHE A 178 -28.22 5.94 14.09
CA PHE A 178 -29.26 4.91 14.02
C PHE A 178 -28.75 3.49 14.28
N GLY A 179 -27.45 3.30 14.54
CA GLY A 179 -26.88 1.97 14.74
C GLY A 179 -27.52 1.14 15.87
N GLY A 180 -28.15 1.79 16.85
CA GLY A 180 -28.93 1.11 17.90
C GLY A 180 -30.24 0.47 17.41
N GLY A 181 -30.73 0.83 16.23
CA GLY A 181 -31.87 0.19 15.56
C GLY A 181 -31.48 -1.01 14.69
N PHE A 182 -30.20 -1.35 14.65
CA PHE A 182 -29.71 -2.45 13.85
C PHE A 182 -28.96 -3.45 14.73
N ILE A 183 -28.90 -4.70 14.27
CA ILE A 183 -28.23 -5.78 14.97
C ILE A 183 -27.37 -6.59 14.01
N TRP A 184 -26.21 -7.02 14.49
CA TRP A 184 -25.37 -7.98 13.76
C TRP A 184 -25.79 -9.41 14.11
N PRO A 185 -26.22 -10.23 13.12
CA PRO A 185 -26.74 -11.56 13.41
C PRO A 185 -25.69 -12.52 13.98
N CYS A 186 -24.41 -12.29 13.72
CA CYS A 186 -23.30 -13.13 14.19
C CYS A 186 -23.01 -13.06 15.68
N CYS A 187 -23.18 -11.90 16.32
CA CYS A 187 -22.88 -11.70 17.75
C CYS A 187 -24.03 -11.08 18.53
N LYS A 188 -25.14 -10.73 17.86
CA LYS A 188 -26.31 -10.07 18.46
C LYS A 188 -25.98 -8.75 19.14
N SER A 189 -24.91 -8.09 18.71
CA SER A 189 -24.55 -6.73 19.15
C SER A 189 -25.18 -5.69 18.25
N ASP A 190 -25.26 -4.46 18.74
CA ASP A 190 -25.80 -3.31 18.02
C ASP A 190 -25.02 -3.00 16.74
N GLY A 191 -25.67 -2.31 15.82
CA GLY A 191 -25.14 -1.94 14.51
C GLY A 191 -23.89 -1.05 14.53
N ASN A 192 -23.57 -0.40 15.66
CA ASN A 192 -22.37 0.40 15.83
C ASN A 192 -21.17 -0.41 16.36
N ASN A 193 -21.36 -1.70 16.66
CA ASN A 193 -20.26 -2.56 17.07
C ASN A 193 -19.24 -2.70 15.92
N PRO A 194 -17.94 -2.41 16.15
CA PRO A 194 -16.93 -2.40 15.09
C PRO A 194 -16.60 -3.78 14.49
N GLY A 195 -16.93 -4.88 15.19
CA GLY A 195 -16.63 -6.23 14.74
C GLY A 195 -16.56 -7.22 15.91
N CYS A 196 -17.21 -8.37 15.77
CA CYS A 196 -17.08 -9.46 16.74
C CYS A 196 -15.95 -10.44 16.43
N LYS A 197 -15.40 -10.39 15.21
CA LYS A 197 -14.22 -11.15 14.79
C LYS A 197 -13.05 -10.21 14.66
N THR A 198 -11.88 -10.77 14.96
CA THR A 198 -10.63 -10.03 15.01
C THR A 198 -9.56 -10.87 14.33
N THR A 199 -9.06 -10.41 13.19
CA THR A 199 -8.12 -11.15 12.34
C THR A 199 -7.00 -10.23 11.85
N LYS A 200 -6.04 -10.78 11.09
CA LYS A 200 -5.25 -9.96 10.16
C LYS A 200 -6.16 -9.39 9.07
N HIS A 201 -5.78 -8.26 8.48
CA HIS A 201 -6.46 -7.77 7.28
C HIS A 201 -6.26 -8.76 6.13
N LYS A 202 -7.33 -8.94 5.34
CA LYS A 202 -7.32 -9.83 4.18
C LYS A 202 -7.25 -8.99 2.91
N ALA A 203 -6.09 -9.00 2.26
CA ALA A 203 -5.94 -8.30 0.98
C ALA A 203 -6.62 -9.10 -0.14
N PRO A 204 -7.32 -8.43 -1.07
CA PRO A 204 -7.65 -9.04 -2.34
C PRO A 204 -6.37 -9.29 -3.13
N VAL A 205 -6.49 -10.12 -4.16
CA VAL A 205 -5.45 -10.39 -5.14
C VAL A 205 -5.09 -9.10 -5.88
N ASN A 206 -4.12 -8.35 -5.38
CA ASN A 206 -3.62 -7.15 -6.05
C ASN A 206 -2.60 -7.54 -7.12
N VAL A 207 -3.01 -7.40 -8.38
CA VAL A 207 -2.25 -7.75 -9.59
C VAL A 207 -0.87 -7.09 -9.61
N ILE A 208 0.17 -7.89 -9.81
CA ILE A 208 1.54 -7.42 -10.07
C ILE A 208 1.83 -7.49 -11.56
N GLN A 209 2.34 -6.39 -12.13
CA GLN A 209 3.01 -6.42 -13.43
C GLN A 209 4.45 -6.90 -13.26
N VAL A 210 4.75 -8.05 -13.85
CA VAL A 210 6.11 -8.60 -13.88
C VAL A 210 7.01 -7.66 -14.70
N ALA A 211 7.96 -6.99 -14.05
CA ALA A 211 8.99 -6.22 -14.75
C ALA A 211 9.96 -7.17 -15.48
N GLY A 212 9.61 -7.55 -16.71
CA GLY A 212 10.54 -7.92 -17.78
C GLY A 212 11.54 -9.04 -17.49
N SER A 213 11.09 -10.29 -17.52
CA SER A 213 11.97 -11.45 -17.75
C SER A 213 12.38 -11.59 -19.23
N ASN A 214 12.90 -10.53 -19.85
CA ASN A 214 13.56 -10.62 -21.16
C ASN A 214 15.01 -11.08 -20.97
N LYS A 215 15.21 -12.34 -20.56
CA LYS A 215 16.55 -12.95 -20.50
C LYS A 215 16.66 -14.30 -21.23
N ARG A 216 15.71 -14.63 -22.10
CA ARG A 216 15.77 -15.83 -22.96
C ARG A 216 15.47 -15.50 -24.42
N ARG A 217 16.29 -14.64 -25.04
CA ARG A 217 16.34 -14.50 -26.51
C ARG A 217 17.68 -13.95 -27.02
N ALA A 218 18.78 -14.41 -26.44
CA ALA A 218 20.13 -14.05 -26.88
C ALA A 218 21.01 -15.27 -27.20
N GLU A 219 20.47 -16.49 -27.15
CA GLU A 219 21.23 -17.72 -27.41
C GLU A 219 20.79 -18.46 -28.71
N GLU A 220 19.75 -17.99 -29.40
CA GLU A 220 19.29 -18.59 -30.67
C GLU A 220 19.91 -17.92 -31.92
N GLU A 221 20.78 -16.92 -31.75
CA GLU A 221 21.46 -16.22 -32.87
C GLU A 221 22.95 -16.56 -33.02
N LEU A 222 23.44 -17.58 -32.29
CA LEU A 222 24.85 -18.01 -32.32
C LEU A 222 25.09 -19.45 -32.82
N GLU A 223 24.10 -20.12 -33.39
CA GLU A 223 24.31 -21.36 -34.15
C GLU A 223 23.93 -21.16 -35.62
N GLY A 224 24.81 -20.46 -36.34
CA GLY A 224 24.93 -20.69 -37.78
C GLY A 224 25.73 -21.96 -38.04
N PRO A 225 25.33 -22.77 -39.03
CA PRO A 225 26.28 -23.53 -39.83
C PRO A 225 26.13 -23.11 -41.30
N ASP A 226 27.12 -22.45 -41.87
CA ASP A 226 28.36 -23.00 -42.41
C ASP A 226 28.25 -23.23 -43.92
N CYS A 227 29.23 -22.67 -44.62
CA CYS A 227 29.27 -22.53 -46.06
C CYS A 227 29.90 -23.78 -46.68
N ALA A 228 29.16 -24.57 -47.47
CA ALA A 228 29.78 -25.57 -48.34
C ALA A 228 29.03 -25.78 -49.65
N ARG A 229 29.65 -25.25 -50.72
CA ARG A 229 29.68 -25.75 -52.10
C ARG A 229 29.23 -27.21 -52.28
N GLN A 230 28.40 -27.48 -53.30
CA GLN A 230 28.80 -28.23 -54.52
C GLN A 230 27.62 -28.48 -55.48
N ARG A 231 27.85 -28.06 -56.73
CA ARG A 231 27.50 -28.70 -58.01
C ARG A 231 26.18 -29.48 -58.11
N LEU A 232 25.32 -29.04 -59.03
CA LEU A 232 25.09 -29.70 -60.33
C LEU A 232 24.52 -28.69 -61.33
#